data_AF-A0A955YQM1-F1
#
_entry.id   AF-A0A955YQM1-F1
#
_cell.length_a   1.000
_cell.length_b   1.000
_cell.length_c   1.000
_cell.angle_alpha   90.00
_cell.angle_beta   90.00
_cell.angle_gamma   90.00
#
_symmetry.space_group_name_H-M   'P 1'
#
loop_
_entity.id
_entity.type
_entity.pdbx_description
1 polymer ?
#
loop_
_entity_poly.entity_id
_entity_poly.type
_entity_poly.pdbx_seq_one_letter_code
_entity_poly.pdbx_strand_id
1 'polypeptide(L)'
;MTDFGAGCLLRARGGRWRHDGASTRGRGARATREARGVAVVAALVLAAGCGGGGSGGPGDQGTSGDLGTPGALTTYLARHDSRRCAAPACGGYFLQAVNQDDTPCPDGSRAEECYVAELDWSASGLGTDDQARVTGAQGGFLLDGRALTRAFGAAGNFGVLQVSAAWIAEWGTPLMVPADVDVHALTRTQLLCLLDPCFNIQVDALGTDYTTMVSAVDLSATGASSDQEAQGQSALEVGALRAVGTISTDEVAGPGGFGETYDAQQFYLRLPFDPL
;
A
#
# COMPACT_ATOMS: atom_id res chain seq x y z
N MET A 1 15.02 -57.20 42.20
CA MET A 1 16.36 -57.21 42.82
C MET A 1 17.10 -56.02 42.22
N THR A 2 16.91 -54.80 42.76
CA THR A 2 17.76 -54.12 43.80
C THR A 2 19.18 -53.91 43.26
N ASP A 3 19.77 -52.72 43.10
CA ASP A 3 19.85 -51.46 43.87
C ASP A 3 20.16 -50.28 42.89
N PHE A 4 19.68 -49.03 43.05
CA PHE A 4 19.99 -47.93 43.99
C PHE A 4 21.38 -47.23 43.86
N GLY A 5 21.32 -45.91 43.64
CA GLY A 5 22.42 -44.94 43.73
C GLY A 5 22.16 -43.74 42.79
N ALA A 6 21.33 -42.73 43.10
CA ALA A 6 21.36 -41.73 44.17
C ALA A 6 22.56 -40.74 44.11
N GLY A 7 22.26 -39.50 43.74
CA GLY A 7 22.86 -38.30 44.34
C GLY A 7 23.72 -37.40 43.45
N CYS A 8 23.15 -36.29 42.98
CA CYS A 8 23.59 -34.96 43.44
C CYS A 8 22.64 -33.85 42.93
N LEU A 9 21.80 -33.39 43.85
CA LEU A 9 21.00 -32.16 43.75
C LEU A 9 21.90 -30.96 44.03
N LEU A 10 22.01 -30.03 43.07
CA LEU A 10 22.52 -28.68 43.33
C LEU A 10 21.39 -27.68 43.11
N ARG A 11 20.83 -27.27 44.26
CA ARG A 11 19.75 -26.30 44.43
C ARG A 11 20.41 -24.92 44.57
N ALA A 12 20.52 -24.17 43.48
CA ALA A 12 20.94 -22.78 43.55
C ALA A 12 19.75 -21.89 43.94
N ARG A 13 19.92 -21.19 45.07
CA ARG A 13 18.97 -20.26 45.67
C ARG A 13 19.03 -18.89 44.98
N GLY A 14 17.85 -18.34 44.73
CA GLY A 14 17.47 -16.94 44.98
C GLY A 14 18.43 -15.81 44.58
N GLY A 15 18.10 -15.13 43.50
CA GLY A 15 18.58 -13.78 43.20
C GLY A 15 17.44 -12.95 42.60
N ARG A 16 16.66 -12.30 43.46
CA ARG A 16 15.56 -11.40 43.11
C ARG A 16 16.17 -10.03 42.81
N TRP A 17 16.41 -9.72 41.54
CA TRP A 17 16.84 -8.39 41.11
C TRP A 17 15.60 -7.51 40.96
N ARG A 18 15.36 -6.66 41.96
CA ARG A 18 14.49 -5.49 41.85
C ARG A 18 15.34 -4.36 41.27
N HIS A 19 14.98 -3.86 40.10
CA HIS A 19 15.38 -2.53 39.67
C HIS A 19 14.21 -1.59 39.92
N ASP A 20 14.28 -0.91 41.07
CA ASP A 20 13.61 0.37 41.27
C ASP A 20 14.47 1.45 40.59
N GLY A 21 13.83 2.36 39.86
CA GLY A 21 14.43 3.65 39.59
C GLY A 21 14.17 4.25 38.21
N ALA A 22 13.45 5.37 38.27
CA ALA A 22 13.58 6.54 37.41
C ALA A 22 12.73 6.60 36.14
N SER A 23 11.47 6.98 36.38
CA SER A 23 10.73 7.90 35.53
C SER A 23 11.55 9.18 35.28
N THR A 24 12.01 9.38 34.04
CA THR A 24 12.39 10.70 33.54
C THR A 24 11.50 11.04 32.35
N ARG A 25 10.52 11.90 32.61
CA ARG A 25 9.80 12.67 31.60
C ARG A 25 10.79 13.57 30.86
N GLY A 26 11.26 13.13 29.70
CA GLY A 26 11.98 13.95 28.74
C GLY A 26 11.02 14.55 27.73
N ARG A 27 10.57 15.79 27.99
CA ARG A 27 9.95 16.65 26.97
C ARG A 27 11.02 16.97 25.93
N GLY A 28 11.01 16.25 24.80
CA GLY A 28 11.76 16.60 23.61
C GLY A 28 11.06 17.72 22.87
N ALA A 29 11.69 18.89 22.86
CA ALA A 29 11.21 20.10 22.22
C ALA A 29 10.99 19.91 20.71
N ARG A 30 9.85 20.40 20.23
CA ARG A 30 9.58 20.61 18.80
C ARG A 30 10.65 21.55 18.24
N ALA A 31 11.51 21.03 17.39
CA ALA A 31 12.41 21.83 16.58
C ALA A 31 11.56 22.63 15.56
N THR A 32 11.38 23.91 15.84
CA THR A 32 10.84 24.90 14.91
C THR A 32 11.80 25.01 13.73
N ARG A 33 11.42 24.49 12.55
CA ARG A 33 12.13 24.80 11.31
C ARG A 33 11.86 26.26 10.97
N GLU A 34 12.96 27.00 10.94
CA GLU A 34 13.02 28.39 10.55
C GLU A 34 12.44 28.60 9.14
N ALA A 35 11.48 29.50 9.06
CA ALA A 35 10.96 30.03 7.81
C ALA A 35 12.05 30.86 7.12
N ARG A 36 12.74 30.28 6.13
CA ARG A 36 13.54 31.04 5.18
C ARG A 36 12.61 31.62 4.13
N GLY A 37 12.29 32.90 4.31
CA GLY A 37 11.58 33.70 3.34
C GLY A 37 12.35 33.75 2.02
N VAL A 38 11.73 33.23 0.96
CA VAL A 38 12.15 33.47 -0.42
C VAL A 38 11.34 34.66 -0.90
N ALA A 39 12.07 35.75 -1.20
CA ALA A 39 11.50 36.99 -1.71
C ALA A 39 10.85 36.76 -3.08
N VAL A 40 9.58 37.13 -3.16
CA VAL A 40 8.78 37.20 -4.41
C VAL A 40 9.30 38.38 -5.24
N VAL A 41 9.93 38.10 -6.38
CA VAL A 41 10.16 39.09 -7.43
C VAL A 41 9.00 38.98 -8.43
N ALA A 42 8.01 39.86 -8.27
CA ALA A 42 6.91 40.02 -9.20
C ALA A 42 7.38 40.82 -10.42
N ALA A 43 7.64 40.15 -11.53
CA ALA A 43 7.81 40.80 -12.83
C ALA A 43 6.44 40.88 -13.53
N LEU A 44 5.83 42.07 -13.46
CA LEU A 44 4.67 42.42 -14.29
C LEU A 44 5.10 42.52 -15.76
N VAL A 45 4.66 41.59 -16.60
CA VAL A 45 4.66 41.75 -18.06
C VAL A 45 3.23 42.03 -18.51
N LEU A 46 2.98 43.29 -18.86
CA LEU A 46 1.77 43.74 -19.53
C LEU A 46 1.86 43.36 -21.02
N ALA A 47 1.15 42.32 -21.43
CA ALA A 47 0.87 42.05 -22.84
C ALA A 47 -0.60 42.39 -23.13
N ALA A 48 -0.79 43.48 -23.88
CA ALA A 48 -2.03 43.80 -24.56
C ALA A 48 -2.13 43.00 -25.87
N GLY A 49 -3.33 42.55 -26.25
CA GLY A 49 -3.54 42.18 -27.66
C GLY A 49 -4.71 41.25 -27.98
N CYS A 50 -5.79 41.88 -28.46
CA CYS A 50 -6.76 41.41 -29.45
C CYS A 50 -7.64 40.18 -29.21
N GLY A 51 -8.94 40.43 -29.32
CA GLY A 51 -9.99 39.42 -29.35
C GLY A 51 -10.17 38.76 -30.72
N GLY A 52 -11.02 37.74 -30.71
CA GLY A 52 -11.50 37.02 -31.88
C GLY A 52 -12.69 36.17 -31.48
N GLY A 53 -13.90 36.68 -31.70
CA GLY A 53 -15.12 35.90 -31.62
C GLY A 53 -15.24 34.96 -32.81
N GLY A 54 -15.67 33.73 -32.56
CA GLY A 54 -15.93 32.72 -33.57
C GLY A 54 -17.15 31.89 -33.19
N SER A 55 -18.17 31.98 -34.04
CA SER A 55 -19.54 31.49 -33.89
C SER A 55 -19.68 29.97 -33.82
N GLY A 56 -20.76 29.53 -33.17
CA GLY A 56 -21.18 28.13 -33.08
C GLY A 56 -21.60 27.49 -34.42
N GLY A 57 -21.46 26.17 -34.44
CA GLY A 57 -21.96 25.23 -35.45
C GLY A 57 -22.23 23.87 -34.78
N PRO A 58 -23.13 23.05 -35.34
CA PRO A 58 -24.03 22.16 -34.60
C PRO A 58 -23.36 20.85 -34.15
N GLY A 59 -23.91 20.29 -33.05
CA GLY A 59 -23.37 19.15 -32.35
C GLY A 59 -23.61 17.80 -33.01
N ASP A 60 -22.56 16.97 -32.92
CA ASP A 60 -22.67 15.53 -32.85
C ASP A 60 -22.76 15.13 -31.38
N GLN A 61 -23.96 14.79 -30.92
CA GLN A 61 -24.16 14.13 -29.63
C GLN A 61 -23.76 12.66 -29.75
N GLY A 62 -22.46 12.41 -29.70
CA GLY A 62 -21.95 11.16 -29.15
C GLY A 62 -21.95 11.32 -27.64
N THR A 63 -22.87 10.67 -26.93
CA THR A 63 -22.88 10.63 -25.47
C THR A 63 -21.71 9.80 -24.97
N SER A 64 -20.51 10.38 -24.96
CA SER A 64 -19.52 10.05 -23.93
C SER A 64 -20.10 10.57 -22.63
N GLY A 65 -20.46 9.65 -21.74
CA GLY A 65 -20.81 10.00 -20.37
C GLY A 65 -19.75 10.95 -19.82
N ASP A 66 -20.21 12.06 -19.24
CA ASP A 66 -19.39 13.10 -18.64
C ASP A 66 -18.55 12.49 -17.51
N LEU A 67 -17.36 12.02 -17.86
CA LEU A 67 -16.34 11.60 -16.92
C LEU A 67 -15.67 12.89 -16.45
N GLY A 68 -15.80 13.22 -15.17
CA GLY A 68 -14.99 14.30 -14.58
C GLY A 68 -13.50 14.08 -14.83
N THR A 69 -12.70 15.15 -14.79
CA THR A 69 -11.24 15.09 -15.04
C THR A 69 -10.61 13.92 -14.30
N PRO A 70 -9.98 12.95 -15.00
CA PRO A 70 -9.46 11.77 -14.34
C PRO A 70 -8.41 12.11 -13.30
N GLY A 71 -8.53 11.51 -12.12
CA GLY A 71 -7.47 11.53 -11.11
C GLY A 71 -6.16 10.94 -11.64
N ALA A 72 -5.06 11.20 -10.92
CA ALA A 72 -3.80 10.53 -11.15
C ALA A 72 -3.96 9.01 -10.97
N LEU A 73 -3.08 8.23 -11.63
CA LEU A 73 -2.99 6.81 -11.33
C LEU A 73 -2.41 6.69 -9.92
N THR A 74 -3.09 5.96 -9.05
CA THR A 74 -2.74 5.86 -7.63
C THR A 74 -3.03 4.45 -7.14
N THR A 75 -2.20 3.97 -6.22
CA THR A 75 -2.47 2.75 -5.46
C THR A 75 -3.30 3.09 -4.24
N TYR A 76 -4.42 2.38 -4.09
CA TYR A 76 -5.34 2.52 -2.99
C TYR A 76 -5.39 1.24 -2.16
N LEU A 77 -5.38 1.40 -0.83
CA LEU A 77 -5.94 0.40 0.07
C LEU A 77 -7.46 0.60 0.09
N ALA A 78 -8.20 -0.50 -0.09
CA ALA A 78 -9.64 -0.45 -0.24
C ALA A 78 -10.35 -1.38 0.75
N ARG A 79 -11.50 -0.93 1.25
CA ARG A 79 -12.42 -1.76 2.04
C ARG A 79 -13.86 -1.59 1.58
N HIS A 80 -14.65 -2.64 1.74
CA HIS A 80 -16.08 -2.59 1.48
C HIS A 80 -16.78 -1.66 2.49
N ASP A 81 -17.75 -0.87 2.01
CA ASP A 81 -18.63 -0.07 2.84
C ASP A 81 -19.75 -0.93 3.43
N SER A 82 -19.71 -1.18 4.73
CA SER A 82 -20.70 -1.99 5.45
C SER A 82 -21.92 -1.21 5.96
N ARG A 83 -22.02 0.09 5.66
CA ARG A 83 -23.17 0.91 6.04
C ARG A 83 -24.46 0.42 5.36
N ARG A 84 -25.58 0.48 6.08
CA ARG A 84 -26.88 -0.01 5.63
C ARG A 84 -27.79 1.13 5.19
N CYS A 85 -27.52 1.72 4.03
CA CYS A 85 -28.40 2.72 3.40
C CYS A 85 -28.62 2.43 1.91
N ALA A 86 -29.44 3.24 1.24
CA ALA A 86 -29.73 3.04 -0.18
C ALA A 86 -28.49 3.30 -1.05
N ALA A 87 -28.17 2.36 -1.93
CA ALA A 87 -27.20 2.57 -3.00
C ALA A 87 -27.64 3.75 -3.90
N PRO A 88 -26.71 4.55 -4.44
CA PRO A 88 -25.24 4.41 -4.40
C PRO A 88 -24.56 5.10 -3.20
N ALA A 89 -25.31 5.59 -2.21
CA ALA A 89 -24.74 6.29 -1.05
C ALA A 89 -24.10 5.36 -0.01
N CYS A 90 -24.45 4.07 -0.04
CA CYS A 90 -23.81 3.01 0.74
C CYS A 90 -23.57 1.75 -0.10
N GLY A 91 -22.71 0.87 0.42
CA GLY A 91 -22.43 -0.44 -0.18
C GLY A 91 -21.33 -0.42 -1.24
N GLY A 92 -20.70 0.73 -1.47
CA GLY A 92 -19.50 0.87 -2.29
C GLY A 92 -18.23 0.55 -1.49
N TYR A 93 -17.21 1.40 -1.63
CA TYR A 93 -15.89 1.20 -1.06
C TYR A 93 -15.32 2.48 -0.47
N PHE A 94 -14.56 2.33 0.61
CA PHE A 94 -13.68 3.38 1.11
C PHE A 94 -12.26 3.11 0.62
N LEU A 95 -11.63 4.15 0.10
CA LEU A 95 -10.30 4.12 -0.48
C LEU A 95 -9.37 5.04 0.28
N GLN A 96 -8.15 4.57 0.56
CA GLN A 96 -7.06 5.40 1.04
C GLN A 96 -5.89 5.30 0.06
N ALA A 97 -5.35 6.43 -0.38
CA ALA A 97 -4.11 6.44 -1.14
C ALA A 97 -2.95 5.98 -0.24
N VAL A 98 -2.26 4.91 -0.62
CA VAL A 98 -1.21 4.32 0.24
C VAL A 98 -0.05 5.29 0.44
N ASN A 99 0.50 5.31 1.66
CA ASN A 99 1.65 6.13 2.07
C ASN A 99 1.46 7.64 1.80
N GLN A 100 0.22 8.12 1.82
CA GLN A 100 -0.11 9.56 1.72
C GLN A 100 -0.86 10.00 2.98
N ASP A 101 -0.58 11.23 3.44
CA ASP A 101 -1.32 11.85 4.55
C ASP A 101 -2.81 12.04 4.20
N ASP A 102 -3.10 12.36 2.93
CA ASP A 102 -4.44 12.64 2.43
C ASP A 102 -4.71 11.92 1.11
N THR A 103 -5.91 11.38 0.98
CA THR A 103 -6.45 10.79 -0.24
C THR A 103 -7.17 11.86 -1.08
N PRO A 104 -6.81 12.05 -2.38
CA PRO A 104 -7.58 12.88 -3.29
C PRO A 104 -8.92 12.22 -3.61
N CYS A 105 -10.02 12.87 -3.25
CA CYS A 105 -11.36 12.34 -3.44
C CYS A 105 -11.92 12.70 -4.84
N PRO A 106 -12.83 11.87 -5.39
CA PRO A 106 -13.49 12.13 -6.67
C PRO A 106 -14.20 13.48 -6.79
N ASP A 107 -14.67 14.04 -5.67
CA ASP A 107 -15.33 15.35 -5.58
C ASP A 107 -14.35 16.53 -5.56
N GLY A 108 -13.04 16.27 -5.64
CA GLY A 108 -11.97 17.26 -5.60
C GLY A 108 -11.51 17.63 -4.18
N SER A 109 -12.14 17.08 -3.14
CA SER A 109 -11.70 17.26 -1.75
C SER A 109 -10.49 16.36 -1.41
N ARG A 110 -9.94 16.53 -0.22
CA ARG A 110 -8.90 15.67 0.36
C ARG A 110 -9.36 15.19 1.73
N ALA A 111 -9.19 13.91 2.01
CA ALA A 111 -9.56 13.27 3.27
C ALA A 111 -8.69 12.04 3.53
N GLU A 112 -8.68 11.51 4.77
CA GLU A 112 -7.96 10.28 5.11
C GLU A 112 -8.44 9.08 4.26
N GLU A 113 -9.75 8.98 4.04
CA GLU A 113 -10.36 8.02 3.10
C GLU A 113 -11.46 8.68 2.26
N CYS A 114 -11.66 8.18 1.05
CA CYS A 114 -12.67 8.66 0.10
C CYS A 114 -13.66 7.54 -0.24
N TYR A 115 -14.94 7.87 -0.28
CA TYR A 115 -15.98 6.94 -0.71
C TYR A 115 -16.10 6.89 -2.23
N VAL A 116 -16.17 5.69 -2.80
CA VAL A 116 -16.61 5.43 -4.16
C VAL A 116 -17.81 4.50 -4.16
N ALA A 117 -18.80 4.78 -5.00
CA ALA A 117 -20.00 3.97 -5.12
C ALA A 117 -19.74 2.64 -5.85
N GLU A 118 -18.73 2.61 -6.74
CA GLU A 118 -18.48 1.47 -7.62
C GLU A 118 -16.98 1.33 -7.92
N LEU A 119 -16.56 0.08 -8.14
CA LEU A 119 -15.29 -0.26 -8.78
C LEU A 119 -15.59 -0.58 -10.26
N ASP A 120 -15.06 0.24 -11.15
CA ASP A 120 -15.17 0.04 -12.60
C ASP A 120 -13.97 -0.75 -13.10
N TRP A 121 -14.20 -2.01 -13.43
CA TRP A 121 -13.16 -2.97 -13.86
C TRP A 121 -12.84 -2.91 -15.35
N SER A 122 -13.48 -2.02 -16.12
CA SER A 122 -13.34 -1.97 -17.58
C SER A 122 -11.90 -1.77 -18.08
N ALA A 123 -11.04 -1.14 -17.28
CA ALA A 123 -9.63 -0.91 -17.61
C ALA A 123 -8.66 -1.97 -17.05
N SER A 124 -9.16 -2.93 -16.26
CA SER A 124 -8.30 -3.89 -15.54
C SER A 124 -7.94 -5.14 -16.35
N GLY A 125 -8.77 -5.49 -17.34
CA GLY A 125 -8.69 -6.77 -18.02
C GLY A 125 -9.08 -7.99 -17.16
N LEU A 126 -9.56 -7.79 -15.94
CA LEU A 126 -9.98 -8.88 -15.03
C LEU A 126 -11.35 -9.44 -15.44
N GLY A 127 -11.45 -10.77 -15.49
CA GLY A 127 -12.72 -11.47 -15.61
C GLY A 127 -13.58 -11.35 -14.35
N THR A 128 -14.87 -11.69 -14.43
CA THR A 128 -15.81 -11.60 -13.30
C THR A 128 -15.37 -12.42 -12.09
N ASP A 129 -14.74 -13.58 -12.32
CA ASP A 129 -14.30 -14.46 -11.25
C ASP A 129 -13.13 -13.83 -10.47
N ASP A 130 -12.17 -13.21 -11.16
CA ASP A 130 -11.09 -12.48 -10.51
C ASP A 130 -11.60 -11.24 -9.77
N GLN A 131 -12.56 -10.50 -10.34
CA GLN A 131 -13.19 -9.36 -9.65
C GLN A 131 -13.86 -9.79 -8.33
N ALA A 132 -14.56 -10.94 -8.33
CA ALA A 132 -15.14 -11.52 -7.13
C ALA A 132 -14.06 -11.95 -6.12
N ARG A 133 -12.95 -12.53 -6.59
CA ARG A 133 -11.80 -12.87 -5.73
C ARG A 133 -11.17 -11.64 -5.09
N VAL A 134 -11.02 -10.54 -5.82
CA VAL A 134 -10.50 -9.28 -5.25
C VAL A 134 -11.35 -8.79 -4.10
N THR A 135 -12.65 -8.63 -4.36
CA THR A 135 -13.57 -8.05 -3.37
C THR A 135 -13.90 -9.00 -2.21
N GLY A 136 -13.67 -10.31 -2.38
CA GLY A 136 -13.82 -11.34 -1.35
C GLY A 136 -12.53 -11.71 -0.61
N ALA A 137 -11.40 -11.07 -0.92
CA ALA A 137 -10.09 -11.41 -0.35
C ALA A 137 -10.05 -11.21 1.18
N GLN A 138 -9.73 -12.26 1.93
CA GLN A 138 -9.76 -12.26 3.39
C GLN A 138 -8.80 -11.22 4.00
N GLY A 139 -7.55 -11.18 3.52
CA GLY A 139 -6.51 -10.23 3.96
C GLY A 139 -6.64 -8.85 3.34
N GLY A 140 -7.74 -8.58 2.63
CA GLY A 140 -7.98 -7.34 1.93
C GLY A 140 -7.26 -7.27 0.59
N PHE A 141 -7.34 -6.09 -0.02
CA PHE A 141 -6.87 -5.88 -1.39
C PHE A 141 -6.39 -4.45 -1.60
N LEU A 142 -5.45 -4.32 -2.53
CA LEU A 142 -4.94 -3.06 -3.05
C LEU A 142 -5.39 -2.90 -4.50
N LEU A 143 -5.74 -1.68 -4.88
CA LEU A 143 -6.19 -1.37 -6.24
C LEU A 143 -5.32 -0.27 -6.82
N ASP A 144 -4.79 -0.48 -8.01
CA ASP A 144 -4.33 0.63 -8.83
C ASP A 144 -5.48 1.13 -9.66
N GLY A 145 -5.68 2.43 -9.68
CA GLY A 145 -6.74 3.01 -10.48
C GLY A 145 -6.75 4.53 -10.50
N ARG A 146 -7.79 5.06 -11.14
CA ARG A 146 -8.08 6.49 -11.19
C ARG A 146 -9.44 6.75 -10.58
N ALA A 147 -9.47 7.61 -9.57
CA ALA A 147 -10.71 8.12 -9.01
C ALA A 147 -11.39 9.07 -10.02
N LEU A 148 -12.64 8.79 -10.35
CA LEU A 148 -13.47 9.54 -11.30
C LEU A 148 -14.80 9.90 -10.65
N THR A 149 -15.47 10.91 -11.17
CA THR A 149 -16.88 11.21 -10.83
C THR A 149 -17.78 10.75 -11.97
N ARG A 150 -18.89 10.08 -11.64
CA ARG A 150 -19.92 9.57 -12.57
C ARG A 150 -21.31 9.94 -12.08
N ALA A 151 -22.23 10.24 -13.01
CA ALA A 151 -23.63 10.48 -12.71
C ALA A 151 -24.41 9.16 -12.48
N PHE A 152 -25.18 9.11 -11.39
CA PHE A 152 -26.06 8.00 -11.00
C PHE A 152 -27.54 8.42 -11.08
N GLY A 153 -27.95 8.93 -12.23
CA GLY A 153 -29.33 9.38 -12.47
C GLY A 153 -29.80 10.41 -11.43
N ALA A 154 -31.00 10.19 -10.87
CA ALA A 154 -31.58 11.08 -9.86
C ALA A 154 -30.82 11.11 -8.52
N ALA A 155 -29.90 10.16 -8.27
CA ALA A 155 -29.10 10.14 -7.05
C ALA A 155 -27.99 11.21 -7.06
N GLY A 156 -27.64 11.74 -8.24
CA GLY A 156 -26.57 12.73 -8.40
C GLY A 156 -25.22 12.10 -8.79
N ASN A 157 -24.14 12.83 -8.55
CA ASN A 157 -22.79 12.43 -8.92
C ASN A 157 -22.09 11.72 -7.76
N PHE A 158 -21.45 10.59 -8.06
CA PHE A 158 -20.67 9.81 -7.08
C PHE A 158 -19.30 9.45 -7.63
N GLY A 159 -18.40 9.17 -6.69
CA GLY A 159 -17.09 8.61 -6.98
C GLY A 159 -17.17 7.20 -7.58
N VAL A 160 -16.32 6.92 -8.55
CA VAL A 160 -16.06 5.60 -9.11
C VAL A 160 -14.55 5.43 -9.20
N LEU A 161 -14.03 4.26 -8.82
CA LEU A 161 -12.63 3.93 -9.07
C LEU A 161 -12.56 3.12 -10.36
N GLN A 162 -11.99 3.69 -11.42
CA GLN A 162 -11.62 2.92 -12.59
C GLN A 162 -10.35 2.12 -12.25
N VAL A 163 -10.50 0.82 -12.05
CA VAL A 163 -9.44 -0.09 -11.65
C VAL A 163 -8.63 -0.52 -12.86
N SER A 164 -7.31 -0.39 -12.77
CA SER A 164 -6.36 -0.85 -13.79
C SER A 164 -5.61 -2.12 -13.37
N ALA A 165 -5.45 -2.37 -12.07
CA ALA A 165 -4.87 -3.61 -11.55
C ALA A 165 -5.27 -3.82 -10.09
N ALA A 166 -5.25 -5.07 -9.65
CA ALA A 166 -5.59 -5.45 -8.29
C ALA A 166 -4.55 -6.39 -7.70
N TRP A 167 -4.30 -6.27 -6.40
CA TRP A 167 -3.48 -7.16 -5.62
C TRP A 167 -4.27 -7.63 -4.40
N ILE A 168 -4.22 -8.92 -4.10
CA ILE A 168 -5.06 -9.54 -3.09
C ILE A 168 -4.24 -10.31 -2.08
N ALA A 169 -4.73 -10.35 -0.86
CA ALA A 169 -4.28 -11.28 0.16
C ALA A 169 -5.42 -12.24 0.48
N GLU A 170 -5.27 -13.52 0.13
CA GLU A 170 -6.28 -14.54 0.45
C GLU A 170 -6.12 -15.10 1.89
N TRP A 171 -5.13 -14.61 2.63
CA TRP A 171 -4.77 -15.01 3.99
C TRP A 171 -4.61 -13.78 4.88
N GLY A 172 -4.37 -14.01 6.18
CA GLY A 172 -4.09 -12.95 7.13
C GLY A 172 -5.33 -12.16 7.55
N THR A 173 -5.08 -10.97 8.08
CA THR A 173 -6.10 -10.03 8.57
C THR A 173 -6.05 -8.77 7.72
N PRO A 174 -7.20 -8.24 7.24
CA PRO A 174 -7.19 -7.07 6.39
C PRO A 174 -6.73 -5.84 7.18
N LEU A 175 -5.95 -4.99 6.52
CA LEU A 175 -5.61 -3.69 7.04
C LEU A 175 -6.90 -2.86 7.21
N MET A 176 -7.00 -2.14 8.32
CA MET A 176 -8.09 -1.18 8.51
C MET A 176 -7.84 0.04 7.63
N VAL A 177 -8.90 0.60 7.04
CA VAL A 177 -8.82 1.87 6.30
C VAL A 177 -9.44 2.97 7.16
N PRO A 178 -8.73 4.09 7.42
CA PRO A 178 -7.34 4.36 7.02
C PRO A 178 -6.32 3.53 7.82
N ALA A 179 -5.24 3.11 7.15
CA ALA A 179 -4.09 2.42 7.72
C ALA A 179 -2.91 3.39 7.88
N ASP A 180 -2.14 3.21 8.96
CA ASP A 180 -0.88 3.91 9.22
C ASP A 180 0.29 2.92 9.09
N VAL A 181 0.45 2.39 7.87
CA VAL A 181 1.50 1.42 7.52
C VAL A 181 2.02 1.70 6.11
N ASP A 182 3.32 1.46 5.92
CA ASP A 182 3.94 1.62 4.61
C ASP A 182 3.73 0.38 3.73
N VAL A 183 3.10 0.60 2.57
CA VAL A 183 2.92 -0.42 1.54
C VAL A 183 4.04 -0.30 0.52
N HIS A 184 4.68 -1.43 0.22
CA HIS A 184 5.83 -1.51 -0.66
C HIS A 184 5.54 -2.40 -1.87
N ALA A 185 6.12 -2.06 -3.03
CA ALA A 185 6.33 -3.01 -4.13
C ALA A 185 7.72 -3.63 -4.00
N LEU A 186 7.80 -4.94 -4.21
CA LEU A 186 9.06 -5.68 -4.12
C LEU A 186 9.34 -6.36 -5.46
N THR A 187 10.56 -6.20 -5.97
CA THR A 187 10.99 -6.78 -7.25
C THR A 187 12.42 -7.27 -7.15
N ARG A 188 12.70 -8.49 -7.64
CA ARG A 188 14.08 -8.92 -7.82
C ARG A 188 14.69 -8.30 -9.08
N THR A 189 15.84 -7.68 -8.89
CA THR A 189 16.66 -7.12 -9.97
C THR A 189 17.51 -8.20 -10.63
N GLN A 190 17.95 -7.93 -11.87
CA GLN A 190 18.84 -8.84 -12.62
C GLN A 190 20.32 -8.75 -12.19
N LEU A 191 20.60 -8.20 -11.01
CA LEU A 191 21.97 -8.10 -10.51
C LEU A 191 22.52 -9.50 -10.18
N LEU A 192 23.64 -9.83 -10.81
CA LEU A 192 24.37 -11.07 -10.53
C LEU A 192 24.90 -11.03 -9.10
N CYS A 193 24.54 -12.04 -8.30
CA CYS A 193 25.12 -12.19 -6.98
C CYS A 193 26.48 -12.91 -7.05
N LEU A 194 27.51 -12.29 -6.47
CA LEU A 194 28.85 -12.86 -6.38
C LEU A 194 29.18 -13.37 -4.99
N LEU A 195 28.72 -12.68 -3.95
CA LEU A 195 28.97 -12.97 -2.54
C LEU A 195 27.70 -12.62 -1.74
N ASP A 196 27.25 -13.53 -0.88
CA ASP A 196 26.13 -13.27 0.03
C ASP A 196 26.55 -12.29 1.13
N PRO A 197 25.67 -11.36 1.56
CA PRO A 197 24.28 -11.16 1.14
C PRO A 197 24.10 -10.45 -0.22
N CYS A 198 23.14 -10.92 -1.02
CA CYS A 198 22.85 -10.39 -2.35
C CYS A 198 21.83 -9.24 -2.29
N PHE A 199 22.26 -7.98 -2.23
CA PHE A 199 21.34 -6.82 -2.31
C PHE A 199 20.77 -6.63 -3.73
N ASN A 200 19.89 -7.54 -4.13
CA ASN A 200 19.30 -7.59 -5.46
C ASN A 200 17.77 -7.52 -5.43
N ILE A 201 17.15 -7.25 -4.28
CA ILE A 201 15.71 -7.03 -4.18
C ILE A 201 15.46 -5.55 -3.94
N GLN A 202 14.75 -4.91 -4.86
CA GLN A 202 14.33 -3.52 -4.74
C GLN A 202 13.02 -3.46 -3.95
N VAL A 203 12.94 -2.52 -3.02
CA VAL A 203 11.77 -2.23 -2.19
C VAL A 203 11.38 -0.78 -2.42
N ASP A 204 10.25 -0.57 -3.10
CA ASP A 204 9.73 0.76 -3.43
C ASP A 204 8.53 1.09 -2.55
N ALA A 205 8.61 2.18 -1.78
CA ALA A 205 7.47 2.66 -1.01
C ALA A 205 6.46 3.31 -1.96
N LEU A 206 5.30 2.67 -2.12
CA LEU A 206 4.28 3.06 -3.10
C LEU A 206 3.79 4.50 -2.87
N GLY A 207 3.57 5.24 -3.96
CA GLY A 207 3.13 6.64 -3.88
C GLY A 207 4.23 7.64 -3.46
N THR A 208 5.46 7.18 -3.26
CA THR A 208 6.61 8.03 -2.91
C THR A 208 7.76 7.83 -3.92
N ASP A 209 8.84 8.58 -3.76
CA ASP A 209 10.10 8.38 -4.49
C ASP A 209 11.13 7.57 -3.68
N TYR A 210 10.75 7.05 -2.51
CA TYR A 210 11.64 6.29 -1.65
C TYR A 210 11.81 4.85 -2.15
N THR A 211 13.07 4.48 -2.33
CA THR A 211 13.50 3.14 -2.75
C THR A 211 14.70 2.70 -1.93
N THR A 212 14.78 1.40 -1.65
CA THR A 212 15.94 0.78 -1.00
C THR A 212 16.16 -0.62 -1.57
N MET A 213 17.31 -1.22 -1.24
CA MET A 213 17.66 -2.58 -1.62
C MET A 213 17.76 -3.44 -0.36
N VAL A 214 17.22 -4.66 -0.42
CA VAL A 214 17.38 -5.69 0.61
C VAL A 214 18.01 -6.93 0.00
N SER A 215 18.56 -7.80 0.85
CA SER A 215 19.16 -9.05 0.42
C SER A 215 18.26 -10.26 0.49
N ALA A 216 17.19 -10.18 1.29
CA ALA A 216 16.22 -11.26 1.43
C ALA A 216 14.81 -10.71 1.69
N VAL A 217 13.82 -11.57 1.46
CA VAL A 217 12.42 -11.36 1.83
C VAL A 217 11.96 -12.57 2.62
N ASP A 218 11.48 -12.35 3.83
CA ASP A 218 10.82 -13.36 4.66
C ASP A 218 9.29 -13.15 4.64
N LEU A 219 8.57 -14.19 4.24
CA LEU A 219 7.10 -14.19 4.16
C LEU A 219 6.45 -15.06 5.26
N SER A 220 7.25 -15.73 6.09
CA SER A 220 6.79 -16.76 7.03
C SER A 220 5.92 -16.22 8.16
N ALA A 221 6.08 -14.94 8.51
CA ALA A 221 5.31 -14.29 9.56
C ALA A 221 3.92 -13.79 9.11
N THR A 222 3.55 -13.96 7.84
CA THR A 222 2.31 -13.39 7.27
C THR A 222 1.05 -14.22 7.49
N GLY A 223 1.19 -15.44 8.02
CA GLY A 223 0.08 -16.39 8.17
C GLY A 223 -0.35 -17.06 6.85
N ALA A 224 0.44 -16.88 5.79
CA ALA A 224 0.33 -17.65 4.55
C ALA A 224 0.73 -19.12 4.77
N SER A 225 0.21 -20.00 3.93
CA SER A 225 0.72 -21.37 3.78
C SER A 225 2.00 -21.40 2.95
N SER A 226 2.77 -22.50 3.02
CA SER A 226 3.99 -22.68 2.22
C SER A 226 3.77 -22.52 0.72
N ASP A 227 2.60 -22.93 0.21
CA ASP A 227 2.26 -22.80 -1.22
C ASP A 227 2.00 -21.33 -1.59
N GLN A 228 1.39 -20.57 -0.69
CA GLN A 228 1.17 -19.13 -0.86
C GLN A 228 2.49 -18.36 -0.73
N GLU A 229 3.37 -18.75 0.20
CA GLU A 229 4.71 -18.19 0.31
C GLU A 229 5.52 -18.44 -0.96
N ALA A 230 5.45 -19.64 -1.54
CA ALA A 230 6.08 -19.96 -2.82
C ALA A 230 5.52 -19.08 -3.96
N GLN A 231 4.21 -18.84 -4.00
CA GLN A 231 3.62 -17.87 -4.95
C GLN A 231 4.13 -16.45 -4.70
N GLY A 232 4.30 -16.04 -3.45
CA GLY A 232 4.92 -14.77 -3.08
C GLY A 232 6.35 -14.63 -3.60
N GLN A 233 7.15 -15.68 -3.46
CA GLN A 233 8.51 -15.74 -4.01
C GLN A 233 8.49 -15.67 -5.55
N SER A 234 7.59 -16.41 -6.23
CA SER A 234 7.43 -16.29 -7.68
C SER A 234 6.99 -14.88 -8.10
N ALA A 235 6.12 -14.23 -7.33
CA ALA A 235 5.66 -12.87 -7.61
C ALA A 235 6.77 -11.84 -7.42
N LEU A 236 7.69 -12.04 -6.48
CA LEU A 236 8.87 -11.21 -6.28
C LEU A 236 9.76 -11.19 -7.54
N GLU A 237 9.96 -12.34 -8.18
CA GLU A 237 10.81 -12.47 -9.37
C GLU A 237 10.29 -11.65 -10.57
N VAL A 238 8.97 -11.45 -10.66
CA VAL A 238 8.32 -10.73 -11.77
C VAL A 238 7.80 -9.34 -11.39
N GLY A 239 8.12 -8.86 -10.18
CA GLY A 239 7.66 -7.55 -9.69
C GLY A 239 6.15 -7.45 -9.47
N ALA A 240 5.51 -8.59 -9.18
CA ALA A 240 4.08 -8.69 -8.90
C ALA A 240 3.76 -8.83 -7.40
N LEU A 241 4.75 -8.66 -6.52
CA LEU A 241 4.61 -8.73 -5.07
C LEU A 241 4.45 -7.33 -4.47
N ARG A 242 3.42 -7.15 -3.65
CA ARG A 242 3.29 -6.01 -2.73
C ARG A 242 3.28 -6.50 -1.31
N ALA A 243 3.83 -5.74 -0.37
CA ALA A 243 3.83 -6.13 1.03
C ALA A 243 3.82 -4.93 1.99
N VAL A 244 3.42 -5.24 3.22
CA VAL A 244 3.65 -4.41 4.40
C VAL A 244 4.59 -5.18 5.30
N GLY A 245 5.58 -4.49 5.85
CA GLY A 245 6.65 -5.13 6.61
C GLY A 245 7.69 -4.13 7.07
N THR A 246 8.75 -4.65 7.66
CA THR A 246 9.89 -3.87 8.14
C THR A 246 11.19 -4.47 7.64
N ILE A 247 12.23 -3.64 7.53
CA ILE A 247 13.57 -4.12 7.18
C ILE A 247 14.36 -4.34 8.48
N SER A 248 14.95 -5.51 8.64
CA SER A 248 15.84 -5.85 9.75
C SER A 248 17.24 -6.20 9.22
N THR A 249 18.27 -5.94 10.04
CA THR A 249 19.64 -6.36 9.75
C THR A 249 19.84 -7.78 10.24
N ASP A 250 20.42 -8.64 9.40
CA ASP A 250 20.69 -10.03 9.75
C ASP A 250 21.63 -10.12 10.96
N GLU A 251 21.42 -11.11 11.83
CA GLU A 251 22.28 -11.30 13.01
C GLU A 251 23.64 -11.92 12.67
N VAL A 252 23.72 -12.63 11.54
CA VAL A 252 24.92 -13.37 11.10
C VAL A 252 25.43 -12.78 9.80
N ALA A 253 26.68 -12.30 9.82
CA ALA A 253 27.33 -11.80 8.63
C ALA A 253 27.73 -12.94 7.68
N GLY A 254 27.42 -12.75 6.40
CA GLY A 254 27.98 -13.52 5.30
C GLY A 254 29.34 -12.96 4.85
N PRO A 255 29.96 -13.56 3.83
CA PRO A 255 31.22 -13.09 3.25
C PRO A 255 31.20 -11.62 2.79
N GLY A 256 30.04 -11.10 2.38
CA GLY A 256 29.80 -9.72 1.98
C GLY A 256 29.39 -8.77 3.11
N GLY A 257 29.30 -9.26 4.36
CA GLY A 257 28.84 -8.48 5.52
C GLY A 257 27.45 -8.89 6.01
N PHE A 258 26.78 -7.99 6.71
CA PHE A 258 25.41 -8.20 7.18
C PHE A 258 24.41 -7.94 6.06
N GLY A 259 23.43 -8.83 5.93
CA GLY A 259 22.31 -8.62 5.03
C GLY A 259 21.24 -7.74 5.66
N GLU A 260 20.31 -7.32 4.82
CA GLU A 260 19.05 -6.74 5.26
C GLU A 260 17.91 -7.60 4.73
N THR A 261 17.01 -7.99 5.61
CA THR A 261 15.85 -8.83 5.30
C THR A 261 14.59 -7.99 5.41
N TYR A 262 13.74 -8.04 4.38
CA TYR A 262 12.39 -7.50 4.46
C TYR A 262 11.49 -8.55 5.14
N ASP A 263 11.11 -8.27 6.39
CA ASP A 263 10.21 -9.10 7.19
C ASP A 263 8.77 -8.69 6.89
N ALA A 264 8.10 -9.45 6.02
CA ALA A 264 6.73 -9.18 5.66
C ALA A 264 5.77 -9.54 6.81
N GLN A 265 4.83 -8.64 7.08
CA GLN A 265 3.70 -8.86 7.99
C GLN A 265 2.42 -9.21 7.21
N GLN A 266 2.32 -8.73 5.97
CA GLN A 266 1.28 -9.06 5.02
C GLN A 266 1.86 -8.92 3.61
N PHE A 267 1.50 -9.82 2.69
CA PHE A 267 1.79 -9.63 1.26
C PHE A 267 0.53 -9.80 0.42
N TYR A 268 0.59 -9.26 -0.80
CA TYR A 268 -0.50 -9.24 -1.77
C TYR A 268 0.03 -9.65 -3.13
N LEU A 269 -0.71 -10.54 -3.79
CA LEU A 269 -0.40 -11.05 -5.12
C LEU A 269 -1.27 -10.35 -6.14
N ARG A 270 -0.67 -9.96 -7.27
CA ARG A 270 -1.41 -9.35 -8.39
C ARG A 270 -2.46 -10.32 -8.93
N LEU A 271 -3.56 -9.82 -9.51
CA LEU A 271 -4.44 -10.61 -10.35
C LEU A 271 -4.44 -10.14 -11.83
N PRO A 272 -4.58 -11.07 -12.80
CA PRO A 272 -4.34 -12.50 -12.62
C PRO A 272 -2.85 -12.73 -12.28
N PHE A 273 -2.57 -13.79 -11.53
CA PHE A 273 -1.21 -14.26 -11.32
C PHE A 273 -1.09 -15.68 -11.86
N ASP A 274 -0.36 -15.81 -12.97
CA ASP A 274 0.12 -17.09 -13.45
C ASP A 274 1.56 -17.26 -12.96
N PRO A 275 1.81 -18.09 -11.93
CA PRO A 275 3.17 -18.42 -11.55
C PRO A 275 3.84 -19.16 -12.72
N LEU A 276 5.03 -18.71 -13.11
CA LEU A 276 5.87 -19.36 -14.13
C LEU A 276 6.36 -20.75 -13.68
#